data_AF-A0A1I1QLE1-F1
#
_entry.id   AF-A0A1I1QLE1-F1
#
_cell.length_a   1.000
_cell.length_b   1.000
_cell.length_c   1.000
_cell.angle_alpha   90.00
_cell.angle_beta   90.00
_cell.angle_gamma   90.00
#
_symmetry.space_group_name_H-M   'P 1'
#
loop_
_entity.id
_entity.type
_entity.pdbx_description
1 polymer ?
#
loop_
_entity_poly.entity_id
_entity_poly.type
_entity_poly.pdbx_seq_one_letter_code
_entity_poly.pdbx_strand_id
1 'polypeptide(L)'
;MVGVFEIDEMALLTREVLRERSAALVAETCAWAVGTADRPHHTRRRGRLVATGTTVGVRAENGQLLGDEETGRLDLGDARPGSFRDALNMVDAEGGLYADRFDVEVLEPFVQETCALAGERLRAARPQAWEELADDVGEDPDDVAAVVRAGEWEAPLRIVAEHLVLAAIGDTPLAVVEAEGVPLSLVRAAEGIARRAAPAPPAPPAEIAGVLFLARAAVAGEPAPIPASAADRVLAALLAEGLERDEVLAVLADLPLEPDAERDLRRLAEQLPD
;
A
#
# COMPACT_ATOMS: atom_id res chain seq x y z
N MET A 1 -22.70 1.35 31.25
CA MET A 1 -23.71 0.34 30.87
C MET A 1 -24.33 0.85 29.59
N VAL A 2 -23.59 0.67 28.49
CA VAL A 2 -23.94 1.13 27.14
C VAL A 2 -24.52 -0.07 26.41
N GLY A 3 -25.58 0.18 25.63
CA GLY A 3 -26.54 -0.80 25.17
C GLY A 3 -25.98 -1.86 24.22
N VAL A 4 -26.64 -3.01 24.30
CA VAL A 4 -26.40 -4.20 23.49
C VAL A 4 -26.85 -3.92 22.04
N PHE A 5 -25.96 -4.15 21.07
CA PHE A 5 -26.16 -4.06 19.60
C PHE A 5 -26.09 -2.67 18.95
N GLU A 6 -24.96 -1.96 19.08
CA GLU A 6 -24.63 -0.97 18.05
C GLU A 6 -24.27 -1.72 16.76
N ILE A 7 -24.95 -1.38 15.67
CA ILE A 7 -24.67 -1.93 14.35
C ILE A 7 -23.35 -1.31 13.91
N ASP A 8 -22.33 -2.15 13.71
CA ASP A 8 -21.08 -1.72 13.09
C ASP A 8 -21.37 -1.25 11.66
N GLU A 9 -21.50 0.08 11.51
CA GLU A 9 -21.86 0.73 10.25
C GLU A 9 -20.78 0.50 9.19
N MET A 10 -19.51 0.48 9.60
CA MET A 10 -18.39 0.14 8.73
C MET A 10 -18.51 -1.29 8.22
N ALA A 11 -18.84 -2.26 9.07
CA ALA A 11 -19.04 -3.64 8.64
C ALA A 11 -20.23 -3.81 7.67
N LEU A 12 -21.26 -2.97 7.74
CA LEU A 12 -22.34 -2.98 6.74
C LEU A 12 -21.91 -2.33 5.43
N LEU A 13 -21.29 -1.15 5.51
CA LEU A 13 -20.91 -0.37 4.35
C LEU A 13 -19.81 -1.06 3.53
N THR A 14 -18.82 -1.66 4.18
CA THR A 14 -17.78 -2.47 3.52
C THR A 14 -18.38 -3.62 2.70
N ARG A 15 -19.40 -4.31 3.23
CA ARG A 15 -20.12 -5.36 2.49
C ARG A 15 -20.96 -4.81 1.35
N GLU A 16 -21.55 -3.63 1.49
CA GLU A 16 -22.27 -2.95 0.41
C GLU A 16 -21.32 -2.58 -0.73
N VAL A 17 -20.20 -1.93 -0.42
CA VAL A 17 -19.17 -1.57 -1.41
C VAL A 17 -18.59 -2.82 -2.08
N LEU A 18 -18.35 -3.90 -1.34
CA LEU A 18 -17.89 -5.17 -1.93
C LEU A 18 -18.89 -5.72 -2.95
N ARG A 19 -20.20 -5.63 -2.68
CA ARG A 19 -21.24 -6.07 -3.63
C ARG A 19 -21.21 -5.24 -4.90
N GLU A 20 -21.08 -3.92 -4.78
CA GLU A 20 -20.94 -3.02 -5.93
C GLU A 20 -19.69 -3.34 -6.76
N ARG A 21 -18.58 -3.67 -6.07
CA ARG A 21 -17.29 -3.98 -6.68
C ARG A 21 -17.13 -5.45 -7.10
N SER A 22 -18.13 -6.31 -6.91
CA SER A 22 -18.00 -7.75 -7.12
C SER A 22 -17.55 -8.12 -8.55
N ALA A 23 -18.06 -7.43 -9.56
CA ALA A 23 -17.64 -7.65 -10.94
C ALA A 23 -16.15 -7.29 -11.16
N ALA A 24 -15.67 -6.23 -10.49
CA ALA A 24 -14.26 -5.84 -10.55
C ALA A 24 -13.37 -6.87 -9.84
N LEU A 25 -13.79 -7.40 -8.69
CA LEU A 25 -13.07 -8.46 -7.97
C LEU A 25 -12.91 -9.72 -8.84
N VAL A 26 -13.99 -10.15 -9.51
CA VAL A 26 -13.95 -11.30 -10.41
C VAL A 26 -13.03 -11.02 -11.59
N ALA A 27 -13.10 -9.82 -12.18
CA ALA A 27 -12.22 -9.45 -13.29
C ALA A 27 -10.74 -9.44 -12.88
N GLU A 28 -10.39 -8.85 -11.74
CA GLU A 28 -9.03 -8.88 -11.19
C GLU A 28 -8.56 -10.31 -10.91
N THR A 29 -9.45 -11.16 -10.39
CA THR A 29 -9.13 -12.58 -10.17
C THR A 29 -8.84 -13.30 -11.49
N CYS A 30 -9.67 -13.13 -12.52
CA CYS A 30 -9.44 -13.69 -13.83
C CYS A 30 -8.13 -13.20 -14.43
N ALA A 31 -7.85 -11.89 -14.31
CA ALA A 31 -6.61 -11.28 -14.80
C ALA A 31 -5.36 -11.82 -14.10
N TRP A 32 -5.43 -12.01 -12.78
CA TRP A 32 -4.36 -12.62 -11.99
C TRP A 32 -4.08 -14.07 -12.39
N ALA A 33 -5.13 -14.83 -12.72
CA ALA A 33 -4.99 -16.22 -13.13
C ALA A 33 -4.27 -16.39 -14.47
N VAL A 34 -4.24 -15.36 -15.34
CA VAL A 34 -3.66 -15.44 -16.70
C VAL A 34 -2.23 -15.97 -16.67
N GLY A 35 -1.97 -17.02 -17.47
CA GLY A 35 -0.66 -17.64 -17.60
C GLY A 35 -0.35 -18.68 -16.51
N THR A 36 -1.32 -19.03 -15.67
CA THR A 36 -1.19 -20.14 -14.71
C THR A 36 -1.08 -21.48 -15.44
N ALA A 37 -1.85 -21.68 -16.52
CA ALA A 37 -1.86 -22.90 -17.32
C ALA A 37 -0.49 -23.20 -17.97
N ASP A 38 0.29 -22.17 -18.28
CA ASP A 38 1.63 -22.31 -18.87
C ASP A 38 2.71 -22.68 -17.84
N ARG A 39 2.40 -22.57 -16.53
CA ARG A 39 3.38 -22.84 -15.48
C ARG A 39 3.68 -24.34 -15.36
N PRO A 40 4.93 -24.73 -15.02
CA PRO A 40 5.24 -26.10 -14.64
C PRO A 40 4.45 -26.52 -13.40
N HIS A 41 3.86 -27.71 -13.43
CA HIS A 41 3.11 -28.22 -12.28
C HIS A 41 4.02 -29.00 -11.31
N HIS A 42 3.88 -28.71 -10.02
CA HIS A 42 4.61 -29.34 -8.93
C HIS A 42 3.68 -30.09 -7.98
N THR A 43 4.21 -31.07 -7.26
CA THR A 43 3.46 -31.83 -6.25
C THR A 43 4.40 -32.22 -5.11
N ARG A 44 3.86 -32.39 -3.90
CA ARG A 44 4.62 -32.92 -2.77
C ARG A 44 4.58 -34.45 -2.78
N ARG A 45 5.75 -35.08 -2.86
CA ARG A 45 5.93 -36.52 -2.69
C ARG A 45 6.86 -36.79 -1.52
N ARG A 46 6.31 -37.39 -0.45
CA ARG A 46 7.06 -37.70 0.78
C ARG A 46 7.76 -36.46 1.36
N GLY A 47 7.03 -35.35 1.42
CA GLY A 47 7.53 -34.06 1.93
C GLY A 47 8.53 -33.34 1.03
N ARG A 48 8.78 -33.82 -0.20
CA ARG A 48 9.64 -33.14 -1.18
C ARG A 48 8.82 -32.59 -2.33
N LEU A 49 9.11 -31.38 -2.75
CA LEU A 49 8.53 -30.79 -3.94
C LEU A 49 9.16 -31.42 -5.19
N VAL A 50 8.33 -31.91 -6.10
CA VAL A 50 8.76 -32.57 -7.34
C VAL A 50 7.97 -32.02 -8.51
N ALA A 51 8.68 -31.60 -9.56
CA ALA A 51 8.06 -31.24 -10.83
C ALA A 51 7.45 -32.50 -11.48
N THR A 52 6.21 -32.38 -11.95
CA THR A 52 5.49 -33.49 -12.58
C THR A 52 5.90 -33.75 -14.03
N GLY A 53 6.67 -32.84 -14.63
CA GLY A 53 7.11 -32.93 -16.04
C GLY A 53 6.09 -32.43 -17.06
N THR A 54 4.96 -31.90 -16.61
CA THR A 54 3.90 -31.29 -17.44
C THR A 54 3.56 -29.89 -16.92
N THR A 55 2.93 -29.07 -17.75
CA THR A 55 2.35 -27.80 -17.28
C THR A 55 1.02 -28.03 -16.57
N VAL A 56 0.56 -27.01 -15.84
CA VAL A 56 -0.75 -26.99 -15.19
C VAL A 56 -1.87 -27.20 -16.21
N GLY A 57 -1.82 -26.50 -17.35
CA GLY A 57 -2.82 -26.60 -18.41
C GLY A 57 -2.95 -28.00 -18.99
N VAL A 58 -1.83 -28.66 -19.30
CA VAL A 58 -1.82 -30.04 -19.81
C VAL A 58 -2.47 -31.01 -18.81
N ARG A 59 -2.27 -30.81 -17.50
CA ARG A 59 -2.91 -31.66 -16.48
C ARG A 59 -4.41 -31.39 -16.38
N ALA A 60 -4.79 -30.12 -16.36
CA ALA A 60 -6.18 -29.70 -16.33
C ALA A 60 -6.98 -30.25 -17.53
N GLU A 61 -6.43 -30.16 -18.75
CA GLU A 61 -7.02 -30.71 -19.98
C GLU A 61 -7.19 -32.23 -19.92
N ASN A 62 -6.26 -32.94 -19.27
CA ASN A 62 -6.33 -34.38 -19.06
C ASN A 62 -7.23 -34.79 -17.88
N GLY A 63 -7.96 -33.84 -17.27
CA GLY A 63 -8.85 -34.09 -16.13
C GLY A 63 -8.12 -34.55 -14.87
N GLN A 64 -6.84 -34.19 -14.73
CA GLN A 64 -6.03 -34.53 -13.56
C GLN A 64 -6.12 -33.42 -12.52
N LEU A 65 -6.22 -33.79 -11.25
CA LEU A 65 -6.15 -32.83 -10.14
C LEU A 65 -4.81 -32.08 -10.15
N LEU A 66 -4.91 -30.79 -9.85
CA LEU A 66 -3.80 -29.86 -9.69
C LEU A 66 -3.38 -29.76 -8.22
N GLY A 67 -4.35 -29.80 -7.32
CA GLY A 67 -4.10 -29.93 -5.88
C GLY A 67 -3.63 -31.33 -5.48
N ASP A 68 -2.95 -31.40 -4.34
CA ASP A 68 -2.73 -32.67 -3.65
C ASP A 68 -3.68 -32.80 -2.43
N GLU A 69 -3.98 -34.04 -2.03
CA GLU A 69 -4.89 -34.32 -0.91
C GLU A 69 -4.29 -33.94 0.46
N GLU A 70 -2.97 -33.76 0.55
CA GLU A 70 -2.26 -33.53 1.83
C GLU A 70 -2.06 -32.04 2.15
N THR A 71 -2.07 -31.16 1.16
CA THR A 71 -1.67 -29.74 1.26
C THR A 71 -2.78 -28.78 0.83
N GLY A 72 -3.85 -29.28 0.21
CA GLY A 72 -5.00 -28.47 -0.18
C GLY A 72 -5.67 -27.77 1.02
N ARG A 73 -6.20 -26.56 0.78
CA ARG A 73 -6.95 -25.80 1.79
C ARG A 73 -8.33 -26.44 1.97
N LEU A 74 -8.60 -26.97 3.16
CA LEU A 74 -9.84 -27.72 3.47
C LEU A 74 -11.11 -26.89 3.26
N ASP A 75 -11.01 -25.58 3.47
CA ASP A 75 -12.09 -24.60 3.33
C ASP A 75 -12.47 -24.32 1.87
N LEU A 76 -11.64 -24.68 0.89
CA LEU A 76 -11.99 -24.61 -0.52
C LEU A 76 -12.97 -25.73 -0.94
N GLY A 77 -13.06 -26.81 -0.15
CA GLY A 77 -13.92 -27.96 -0.44
C GLY A 77 -13.52 -28.75 -1.69
N ASP A 78 -14.38 -29.66 -2.13
CA ASP A 78 -14.10 -30.54 -3.27
C ASP A 78 -14.02 -29.75 -4.58
N ALA A 79 -12.85 -29.80 -5.23
CA ALA A 79 -12.62 -29.12 -6.49
C ALA A 79 -12.85 -30.06 -7.68
N ARG A 80 -13.46 -29.54 -8.75
CA ARG A 80 -13.49 -30.22 -10.03
C ARG A 80 -12.08 -30.18 -10.66
N PRO A 81 -11.53 -31.31 -11.17
CA PRO A 81 -10.23 -31.31 -11.82
C PRO A 81 -10.11 -30.26 -12.92
N GLY A 82 -9.03 -29.47 -12.89
CA GLY A 82 -8.74 -28.38 -13.83
C GLY A 82 -9.60 -27.13 -13.68
N SER A 83 -10.41 -27.01 -12.62
CA SER A 83 -11.15 -25.79 -12.28
C SER A 83 -10.23 -24.74 -11.65
N PHE A 84 -10.71 -23.49 -11.55
CA PHE A 84 -10.02 -22.44 -10.81
C PHE A 84 -9.80 -22.83 -9.34
N ARG A 85 -10.80 -23.44 -8.69
CA ARG A 85 -10.69 -23.93 -7.31
C ARG A 85 -9.64 -25.04 -7.17
N ASP A 86 -9.51 -25.91 -8.16
CA ASP A 86 -8.44 -26.94 -8.18
C ASP A 86 -7.06 -26.28 -8.32
N ALA A 87 -6.94 -25.26 -9.17
CA ALA A 87 -5.71 -24.49 -9.31
C ALA A 87 -5.32 -23.76 -8.00
N LEU A 88 -6.27 -23.25 -7.22
CA LEU A 88 -5.98 -22.66 -5.90
C LEU A 88 -5.39 -23.69 -4.91
N ASN A 89 -5.71 -24.97 -5.07
CA ASN A 89 -5.18 -26.05 -4.22
C ASN A 89 -3.79 -26.55 -4.63
N MET A 90 -3.21 -26.06 -5.73
CA MET A 90 -1.89 -26.52 -6.18
C MET A 90 -0.75 -25.82 -5.44
N VAL A 91 0.42 -26.44 -5.45
CA VAL A 91 1.66 -25.84 -4.94
C VAL A 91 2.50 -25.26 -6.08
N ASP A 92 3.18 -24.14 -5.83
CA ASP A 92 4.11 -23.53 -6.78
C ASP A 92 5.53 -24.15 -6.70
N ALA A 93 6.48 -23.54 -7.41
CA ALA A 93 7.87 -24.02 -7.50
C ALA A 93 8.66 -23.80 -6.20
N GLU A 94 8.20 -22.88 -5.36
CA GLU A 94 8.71 -22.58 -4.03
C GLU A 94 8.04 -23.46 -2.95
N GLY A 95 6.95 -24.14 -3.33
CA GLY A 95 6.17 -25.03 -2.49
C GLY A 95 5.11 -24.31 -1.65
N GLY A 96 4.84 -23.04 -1.95
CA GLY A 96 3.72 -22.28 -1.40
C GLY A 96 2.41 -22.68 -2.06
N LEU A 97 1.29 -22.55 -1.34
CA LEU A 97 -0.03 -22.83 -1.87
C LEU A 97 -0.48 -21.67 -2.76
N TYR A 98 -1.11 -21.99 -3.89
CA TYR A 98 -1.59 -20.97 -4.81
C TYR A 98 -2.72 -20.11 -4.22
N ALA A 99 -3.53 -20.68 -3.32
CA ALA A 99 -4.52 -19.94 -2.54
C ALA A 99 -3.89 -18.85 -1.65
N ASP A 100 -2.76 -19.14 -0.98
CA ASP A 100 -2.07 -18.15 -0.14
C ASP A 100 -1.57 -16.96 -0.98
N ARG A 101 -1.09 -17.26 -2.21
CA ARG A 101 -0.71 -16.21 -3.16
C ARG A 101 -1.90 -15.43 -3.66
N PHE A 102 -3.02 -16.10 -3.93
CA PHE A 102 -4.26 -15.42 -4.32
C PHE A 102 -4.74 -14.47 -3.21
N ASP A 103 -4.64 -14.88 -1.96
CA ASP A 103 -5.00 -14.05 -0.80
C ASP A 103 -4.14 -12.78 -0.77
N VAL A 104 -2.81 -12.92 -0.82
CA VAL A 104 -1.87 -11.79 -0.72
C VAL A 104 -1.85 -10.90 -1.96
N GLU A 105 -1.88 -11.49 -3.15
CA GLU A 105 -1.71 -10.75 -4.42
C GLU A 105 -3.03 -10.12 -4.91
N VAL A 106 -4.19 -10.65 -4.52
CA VAL A 106 -5.50 -10.19 -5.02
C VAL A 106 -6.46 -9.81 -3.89
N LEU A 107 -6.78 -10.72 -2.98
CA LEU A 107 -7.87 -10.47 -2.01
C LEU A 107 -7.53 -9.38 -1.01
N GLU A 108 -6.35 -9.44 -0.40
CA GLU A 108 -5.87 -8.45 0.57
C GLU A 108 -5.89 -7.02 0.02
N PRO A 109 -5.20 -6.70 -1.10
CA PRO A 109 -5.18 -5.33 -1.62
C PRO A 109 -6.57 -4.87 -2.09
N PHE A 110 -7.36 -5.76 -2.71
CA PHE A 110 -8.70 -5.41 -3.18
C PHE A 110 -9.64 -5.07 -2.02
N VAL A 111 -9.60 -5.87 -0.95
CA VAL A 111 -10.40 -5.67 0.25
C VAL A 111 -9.99 -4.42 0.97
N GLN A 112 -8.68 -4.14 1.10
CA GLN A 112 -8.19 -2.91 1.69
C GLN A 112 -8.70 -1.66 0.95
N GLU A 113 -8.61 -1.66 -0.39
CA GLU A 113 -9.17 -0.57 -1.19
C GLU A 113 -10.70 -0.47 -1.03
N THR A 114 -11.39 -1.61 -0.91
CA THR A 114 -12.84 -1.65 -0.70
C THR A 114 -13.21 -1.02 0.64
N CYS A 115 -12.45 -1.32 1.70
CA CYS A 115 -12.66 -0.74 3.02
C CYS A 115 -12.33 0.75 3.06
N ALA A 116 -11.25 1.18 2.39
CA ALA A 116 -10.93 2.60 2.25
C ALA A 116 -12.05 3.37 1.54
N LEU A 117 -12.60 2.84 0.44
CA LEU A 117 -13.76 3.43 -0.24
C LEU A 117 -15.01 3.50 0.65
N ALA A 118 -15.24 2.50 1.49
CA ALA A 118 -16.32 2.53 2.47
C ALA A 118 -16.07 3.62 3.53
N GLY A 119 -14.86 3.72 4.06
CA GLY A 119 -14.46 4.78 5.00
C GLY A 119 -14.65 6.18 4.42
N GLU A 120 -14.23 6.41 3.18
CA GLU A 120 -14.44 7.68 2.48
C GLU A 120 -15.93 8.03 2.34
N ARG A 121 -16.78 7.04 2.04
CA ARG A 121 -18.24 7.24 1.99
C ARG A 121 -18.82 7.56 3.36
N LEU A 122 -18.37 6.88 4.42
CA LEU A 122 -18.83 7.15 5.79
C LEU A 122 -18.43 8.56 6.21
N ARG A 123 -17.15 8.94 6.01
CA ARG A 123 -16.63 10.28 6.28
C ARG A 123 -17.45 11.37 5.59
N ALA A 124 -17.76 11.19 4.31
CA ALA A 124 -18.54 12.15 3.54
C ALA A 124 -20.01 12.24 3.98
N ALA A 125 -20.63 11.10 4.31
CA ALA A 125 -22.05 11.05 4.67
C ALA A 125 -22.32 11.45 6.13
N ARG A 126 -21.39 11.14 7.03
CA ARG A 126 -21.51 11.29 8.49
C ARG A 126 -20.18 11.68 9.12
N PRO A 127 -19.70 12.91 8.91
CA PRO A 127 -18.37 13.34 9.38
C PRO A 127 -18.19 13.22 10.90
N GLN A 128 -19.22 13.49 11.70
CA GLN A 128 -19.14 13.39 13.17
C GLN A 128 -18.95 11.94 13.65
N ALA A 129 -19.72 11.00 13.10
CA ALA A 129 -19.56 9.58 13.43
C ALA A 129 -18.21 9.03 12.98
N TRP A 130 -17.67 9.57 11.88
CA TRP A 130 -16.33 9.25 11.41
C TRP A 130 -15.23 9.78 12.35
N GLU A 131 -15.35 11.02 12.82
CA GLU A 131 -14.44 11.59 13.82
C GLU A 131 -14.45 10.78 15.13
N GLU A 132 -15.62 10.39 15.62
CA GLU A 132 -15.76 9.52 16.80
C GLU A 132 -15.10 8.16 16.57
N LEU A 133 -15.33 7.55 15.40
CA LEU A 133 -14.70 6.28 15.04
C LEU A 133 -13.18 6.38 14.97
N ALA A 134 -12.64 7.47 14.40
CA ALA A 134 -11.21 7.70 14.30
C ALA A 134 -10.57 7.87 15.69
N ASP A 135 -11.23 8.59 16.60
CA ASP A 135 -10.81 8.73 18.01
C ASP A 135 -10.82 7.37 18.74
N ASP A 136 -11.87 6.56 18.53
CA ASP A 136 -11.99 5.23 19.13
C ASP A 136 -10.85 4.27 18.74
N VAL A 137 -10.37 4.36 17.50
CA VAL A 137 -9.21 3.58 17.01
C VAL A 137 -7.87 4.27 17.22
N GLY A 138 -7.88 5.54 17.67
CA GLY A 138 -6.68 6.33 17.96
C GLY A 138 -5.92 6.81 16.72
N GLU A 139 -6.61 7.00 15.60
CA GLU A 139 -6.03 7.41 14.31
C GLU A 139 -6.51 8.81 13.88
N ASP A 140 -5.78 9.43 12.96
CA ASP A 140 -6.16 10.73 12.39
C ASP A 140 -7.42 10.57 11.51
N PRO A 141 -8.53 11.31 11.76
CA PRO A 141 -9.73 11.25 10.93
C PRO A 141 -9.49 11.66 9.46
N ASP A 142 -8.42 12.38 9.15
CA ASP A 142 -8.05 12.71 7.77
C ASP A 142 -7.33 11.55 7.05
N ASP A 143 -6.76 10.59 7.78
CA ASP A 143 -6.14 9.37 7.24
C ASP A 143 -7.11 8.18 7.29
N VAL A 144 -7.98 8.13 6.29
CA VAL A 144 -8.96 7.04 6.13
C VAL A 144 -8.31 5.67 6.07
N ALA A 145 -7.13 5.56 5.46
CA ALA A 145 -6.45 4.28 5.33
C ALA A 145 -5.90 3.80 6.68
N ALA A 146 -5.40 4.69 7.53
CA ALA A 146 -4.97 4.38 8.89
C ALA A 146 -6.15 3.94 9.76
N VAL A 147 -7.25 4.72 9.77
CA VAL A 147 -8.48 4.38 10.51
C VAL A 147 -8.98 2.99 10.11
N VAL A 148 -9.12 2.74 8.81
CA VAL A 148 -9.58 1.44 8.27
C VAL A 148 -8.71 0.27 8.69
N ARG A 149 -7.39 0.46 8.66
CA ARG A 149 -6.42 -0.57 9.05
C ARG A 149 -6.49 -0.85 10.55
N ALA A 150 -6.60 0.19 11.37
CA ALA A 150 -6.69 0.07 12.82
C ALA A 150 -7.99 -0.63 13.27
N GLY A 151 -9.09 -0.44 12.54
CA GLY A 151 -10.34 -1.16 12.80
C GLY A 151 -10.43 -2.58 12.25
N GLU A 152 -9.40 -3.05 11.53
CA GLU A 152 -9.26 -4.43 11.03
C GLU A 152 -10.48 -4.97 10.22
N TRP A 153 -11.28 -4.09 9.62
CA TRP A 153 -12.49 -4.49 8.86
C TRP A 153 -12.16 -5.35 7.62
N GLU A 154 -10.91 -5.34 7.16
CA GLU A 154 -10.46 -6.15 6.04
C GLU A 154 -10.52 -7.65 6.33
N ALA A 155 -10.19 -8.07 7.57
CA ALA A 155 -10.13 -9.48 7.92
C ALA A 155 -11.46 -10.24 7.71
N PRO A 156 -12.60 -9.78 8.28
CA PRO A 156 -13.88 -10.43 8.01
C PRO A 156 -14.36 -10.26 6.57
N LEU A 157 -14.03 -9.15 5.90
CA LEU A 157 -14.46 -8.89 4.52
C LEU A 157 -13.74 -9.80 3.52
N ARG A 158 -12.50 -10.19 3.80
CA ARG A 158 -11.71 -11.11 2.96
C ARG A 158 -12.37 -12.46 2.78
N ILE A 159 -12.91 -13.04 3.86
CA ILE A 159 -13.64 -14.31 3.81
C ILE A 159 -14.89 -14.17 2.91
N VAL A 160 -15.57 -13.02 2.96
CA VAL A 160 -16.73 -12.77 2.09
C VAL A 160 -16.30 -12.61 0.63
N ALA A 161 -15.20 -11.91 0.37
CA ALA A 161 -14.64 -11.72 -0.97
C ALA A 161 -14.21 -13.06 -1.60
N GLU A 162 -13.51 -13.91 -0.84
CA GLU A 162 -13.10 -15.25 -1.29
C GLU A 162 -14.33 -16.09 -1.69
N HIS A 163 -15.35 -16.16 -0.82
CA HIS A 163 -16.58 -16.88 -1.13
C HIS A 163 -17.31 -16.33 -2.35
N LEU A 164 -17.33 -15.01 -2.55
CA LEU A 164 -17.92 -14.39 -3.74
C LEU A 164 -17.20 -14.83 -5.01
N VAL A 165 -15.86 -14.83 -5.01
CA VAL A 165 -15.05 -15.30 -6.14
C VAL A 165 -15.29 -16.78 -6.40
N LEU A 166 -15.20 -17.62 -5.37
CA LEU A 166 -15.38 -19.06 -5.50
C LEU A 166 -16.79 -19.42 -5.98
N ALA A 167 -17.81 -18.67 -5.57
CA ALA A 167 -19.18 -18.84 -6.07
C ALA A 167 -19.32 -18.40 -7.53
N ALA A 168 -18.59 -17.37 -7.96
CA ALA A 168 -18.67 -16.86 -9.33
C ALA A 168 -17.90 -17.73 -10.34
N ILE A 169 -16.69 -18.15 -10.00
CA ILE A 169 -15.76 -18.78 -10.95
C ILE A 169 -15.06 -20.05 -10.44
N GLY A 170 -15.27 -20.45 -9.17
CA GLY A 170 -14.53 -21.56 -8.55
C GLY A 170 -14.57 -22.86 -9.35
N ASP A 171 -15.74 -23.24 -9.86
CA ASP A 171 -15.92 -24.48 -10.65
C ASP A 171 -15.71 -24.29 -12.16
N THR A 172 -15.34 -23.08 -12.59
CA THR A 172 -15.09 -22.76 -13.99
C THR A 172 -13.73 -23.34 -14.41
N PRO A 173 -13.60 -23.94 -15.62
CA PRO A 173 -12.31 -24.42 -16.11
C PRO A 173 -11.26 -23.31 -16.12
N LEU A 174 -10.05 -23.60 -15.67
CA LEU A 174 -8.97 -22.61 -15.57
C LEU A 174 -8.72 -21.89 -16.91
N ALA A 175 -8.74 -22.62 -18.03
CA ALA A 175 -8.55 -22.03 -19.36
C ALA A 175 -9.61 -20.98 -19.72
N VAL A 176 -10.85 -21.12 -19.24
CA VAL A 176 -11.92 -20.13 -19.45
C VAL A 176 -11.68 -18.91 -18.57
N VAL A 177 -11.31 -19.12 -17.30
CA VAL A 177 -10.97 -18.02 -16.38
C VAL A 177 -9.81 -17.18 -16.92
N GLU A 178 -8.76 -17.81 -17.43
CA GLU A 178 -7.64 -17.11 -18.06
C GLU A 178 -8.09 -16.33 -19.30
N ALA A 179 -8.91 -16.93 -20.16
CA ALA A 179 -9.40 -16.27 -21.37
C ALA A 179 -10.18 -14.98 -21.06
N GLU A 180 -11.05 -15.00 -20.05
CA GLU A 180 -11.78 -13.82 -19.57
C GLU A 180 -10.85 -12.75 -18.95
N GLY A 181 -9.72 -13.18 -18.37
CA GLY A 181 -8.74 -12.30 -17.73
C GLY A 181 -7.79 -11.56 -18.66
N VAL A 182 -7.60 -12.05 -19.91
CA VAL A 182 -6.60 -11.49 -20.86
C VAL A 182 -6.73 -9.98 -21.07
N PRO A 183 -7.92 -9.39 -21.27
CA PRO A 183 -8.03 -7.95 -21.52
C PRO A 183 -7.48 -7.12 -20.35
N LEU A 184 -7.85 -7.45 -19.12
CA LEU A 184 -7.42 -6.70 -17.94
C LEU A 184 -5.96 -6.98 -17.58
N SER A 185 -5.46 -8.21 -17.76
CA SER A 185 -4.05 -8.53 -17.49
C SER A 185 -3.09 -7.73 -18.39
N LEU A 186 -3.46 -7.50 -19.65
CA LEU A 186 -2.70 -6.65 -20.58
C LEU A 186 -2.70 -5.18 -20.14
N VAL A 187 -3.83 -4.67 -19.66
CA VAL A 187 -3.93 -3.31 -19.13
C VAL A 187 -3.04 -3.14 -17.90
N ARG A 188 -3.09 -4.09 -16.95
CA ARG A 188 -2.23 -4.07 -15.75
C ARG A 188 -0.75 -4.20 -16.10
N ALA A 189 -0.39 -5.02 -17.09
CA ALA A 189 0.97 -5.11 -17.58
C ALA A 189 1.45 -3.78 -18.18
N ALA A 190 0.63 -3.13 -19.01
CA ALA A 190 0.93 -1.83 -19.59
C ALA A 190 1.05 -0.73 -18.51
N GLU A 191 0.16 -0.71 -17.53
CA GLU A 191 0.21 0.20 -16.38
C GLU A 191 1.50 0.00 -15.58
N GLY A 192 1.88 -1.25 -15.31
CA GLY A 192 3.13 -1.57 -14.62
C GLY A 192 4.37 -1.10 -15.38
N ILE A 193 4.38 -1.23 -16.72
CA ILE A 193 5.46 -0.69 -17.57
C ILE A 193 5.49 0.84 -17.49
N ALA A 194 4.33 1.50 -17.61
CA ALA A 194 4.23 2.94 -17.53
C ALA A 194 4.68 3.48 -16.16
N ARG A 195 4.27 2.84 -15.07
CA ARG A 195 4.64 3.21 -13.70
C ARG A 195 6.14 3.06 -13.45
N ARG A 196 6.77 2.01 -13.98
CA ARG A 196 8.24 1.84 -13.91
C ARG A 196 9.01 2.80 -14.81
N ALA A 197 8.40 3.26 -15.90
CA ALA A 197 8.98 4.25 -16.79
C ALA A 197 8.81 5.70 -16.27
N ALA A 198 7.92 5.92 -15.31
CA ALA A 198 7.72 7.23 -14.71
C ALA A 198 9.01 7.67 -13.98
N PRO A 199 9.51 8.89 -14.24
CA PRO A 199 10.63 9.42 -13.49
C PRO A 199 10.28 9.50 -12.01
N ALA A 200 11.24 9.16 -11.14
CA ALA A 200 11.06 9.33 -9.70
C ALA A 200 10.66 10.79 -9.41
N PRO A 201 9.69 11.03 -8.50
CA PRO A 201 9.38 12.37 -8.08
C PRO A 201 10.66 13.05 -7.60
N PRO A 202 10.84 14.36 -7.88
CA PRO A 202 12.01 15.07 -7.39
C PRO A 202 12.08 14.87 -5.87
N ALA A 203 13.27 14.56 -5.37
CA ALA A 203 13.48 14.42 -3.93
C ALA A 203 12.92 15.67 -3.24
N PRO A 204 12.27 15.51 -2.06
CA PRO A 204 11.88 16.66 -1.27
C PRO A 204 13.11 17.56 -1.10
N PRO A 205 12.95 18.90 -1.11
CA PRO A 205 14.06 19.79 -0.81
C PRO A 205 14.70 19.31 0.48
N ALA A 206 16.03 19.14 0.50
CA ALA A 206 16.74 18.80 1.73
C ALA A 206 16.28 19.74 2.85
N GLU A 207 16.23 19.29 4.11
CA GLU A 207 15.89 20.12 5.29
C GLU A 207 16.55 21.52 5.25
N ILE A 208 17.79 21.57 4.73
CA ILE A 208 18.55 22.81 4.48
C ILE A 208 17.79 23.84 3.62
N ALA A 209 16.92 23.44 2.69
CA ALA A 209 16.14 24.36 1.86
C ALA A 209 15.07 25.12 2.66
N GLY A 210 14.45 24.48 3.66
CA GLY A 210 13.53 25.13 4.59
C GLY A 210 14.28 26.08 5.54
N VAL A 211 15.39 25.59 6.09
CA VAL A 211 16.28 26.39 6.95
C VAL A 211 16.86 27.60 6.20
N LEU A 212 17.30 27.43 4.96
CA LEU A 212 17.83 28.51 4.13
C LEU A 212 16.76 29.53 3.73
N PHE A 213 15.51 29.09 3.55
CA PHE A 213 14.39 30.00 3.32
C PHE A 213 14.17 30.91 4.53
N LEU A 214 14.08 30.33 5.74
CA LEU A 214 13.95 31.09 6.98
C LEU A 214 15.17 32.01 7.21
N ALA A 215 16.37 31.51 6.95
CA ALA A 215 17.60 32.29 7.06
C ALA A 215 17.61 33.50 6.12
N ARG A 216 17.13 33.34 4.87
CA ARG A 216 17.00 34.43 3.91
C ARG A 216 15.91 35.43 4.30
N ALA A 217 14.81 34.95 4.87
CA ALA A 217 13.74 35.80 5.38
C ALA A 217 14.24 36.66 6.55
N ALA A 218 14.98 36.07 7.49
CA ALA A 218 15.56 36.75 8.66
C ALA A 218 16.47 37.92 8.28
N VAL A 219 17.20 37.81 7.17
CA VAL A 219 18.18 38.82 6.73
C VAL A 219 17.69 39.72 5.58
N ALA A 220 16.44 39.58 5.13
CA ALA A 220 15.93 40.30 3.96
C ALA A 220 15.95 41.83 4.12
N GLY A 221 15.96 42.33 5.36
CA GLY A 221 16.03 43.76 5.69
C GLY A 221 17.46 44.32 5.83
N GLU A 222 18.48 43.47 5.78
CA GLU A 222 19.88 43.91 5.92
C GLU A 222 20.49 44.31 4.56
N PRO A 223 21.43 45.27 4.53
CA PRO A 223 22.16 45.59 3.32
C PRO A 223 23.02 44.40 2.88
N ALA A 224 23.03 44.10 1.58
CA ALA A 224 23.90 43.08 1.00
C ALA A 224 25.15 43.72 0.36
N PRO A 225 26.38 43.27 0.69
CA PRO A 225 26.71 42.23 1.67
C PRO A 225 26.55 42.73 3.12
N ILE A 226 26.19 41.81 4.01
CA ILE A 226 25.91 42.08 5.42
C ILE A 226 27.24 42.31 6.16
N PRO A 227 27.44 43.47 6.80
CA PRO A 227 28.70 43.80 7.44
C PRO A 227 28.87 43.10 8.79
N ALA A 228 30.12 42.95 9.23
CA ALA A 228 30.43 42.32 10.52
C ALA A 228 29.78 43.03 11.73
N SER A 229 29.56 44.34 11.63
CA SER A 229 28.85 45.13 12.65
C SER A 229 27.38 44.74 12.85
N ALA A 230 26.81 43.95 11.94
CA ALA A 230 25.44 43.43 12.04
C ALA A 230 25.36 42.00 12.58
N ALA A 231 26.49 41.32 12.86
CA ALA A 231 26.53 39.91 13.23
C ALA A 231 25.60 39.54 14.41
N ASP A 232 25.63 40.30 15.51
CA ASP A 232 24.77 40.04 16.68
C ASP A 232 23.27 40.15 16.34
N ARG A 233 22.92 41.11 15.46
CA ARG A 233 21.53 41.36 15.06
C ARG A 233 21.02 40.29 14.11
N VAL A 234 21.88 39.85 13.19
CA VAL A 234 21.59 38.77 12.24
C VAL A 234 21.42 37.46 12.99
N LEU A 235 22.28 37.16 13.96
CA LEU A 235 22.10 35.98 14.80
C LEU A 235 20.77 36.03 15.57
N ALA A 236 20.44 37.16 16.17
CA ALA A 236 19.15 37.33 16.85
C ALA A 236 17.94 37.14 15.90
N ALA A 237 18.04 37.61 14.65
CA ALA A 237 17.00 37.42 13.65
C ALA A 237 16.86 35.95 13.22
N LEU A 238 17.98 35.24 13.04
CA LEU A 238 17.97 33.81 12.70
C LEU A 238 17.36 32.96 13.83
N LEU A 239 17.70 33.25 15.09
CA LEU A 239 17.10 32.57 16.24
C LEU A 239 15.60 32.91 16.41
N ALA A 240 15.19 34.13 16.05
CA ALA A 240 13.78 34.53 16.11
C ALA A 240 12.91 33.80 15.07
N GLU A 241 13.48 33.42 13.93
CA GLU A 241 12.84 32.53 12.95
C GLU A 241 12.89 31.05 13.36
N GLY A 242 13.46 30.74 14.53
CA GLY A 242 13.46 29.40 15.11
C GLY A 242 14.62 28.51 14.69
N LEU A 243 15.67 29.05 14.06
CA LEU A 243 16.83 28.23 13.66
C LEU A 243 17.62 27.77 14.89
N GLU A 244 17.96 26.50 14.91
CA GLU A 244 18.83 25.90 15.93
C GLU A 244 20.32 26.12 15.59
N ARG A 245 21.20 25.81 16.54
CA ARG A 245 22.66 26.01 16.41
C ARG A 245 23.22 25.40 15.12
N ASP A 246 22.94 24.12 14.90
CA ASP A 246 23.48 23.37 13.76
C ASP A 246 22.91 23.87 12.42
N GLU A 247 21.65 24.32 12.44
CA GLU A 247 20.96 24.91 11.31
C GLU A 247 21.54 26.28 10.92
N VAL A 248 21.83 27.14 11.90
CA VAL A 248 22.52 28.41 11.68
C VAL A 248 23.89 28.16 11.04
N LEU A 249 24.67 27.22 11.58
CA LEU A 249 25.99 26.88 11.04
C LEU A 249 25.93 26.35 9.60
N ALA A 250 24.89 25.57 9.28
CA ALA A 250 24.69 24.98 7.96
C ALA A 250 24.39 26.03 6.86
N VAL A 251 23.74 27.14 7.20
CA VAL A 251 23.31 28.15 6.20
C VAL A 251 24.27 29.33 6.01
N LEU A 252 25.30 29.49 6.85
CA LEU A 252 26.19 30.65 6.79
C LEU A 252 26.86 30.84 5.42
N ALA A 253 27.20 29.75 4.74
CA ALA A 253 27.85 29.79 3.43
C ALA A 253 26.93 30.29 2.30
N ASP A 254 25.61 30.26 2.52
CA ASP A 254 24.59 30.62 1.54
C ASP A 254 23.94 32.00 1.81
N LEU A 255 24.33 32.67 2.90
CA LEU A 255 23.89 34.02 3.25
C LEU A 255 24.82 35.08 2.62
N PRO A 256 24.30 36.28 2.29
CA PRO A 256 25.08 37.34 1.65
C PRO A 256 25.97 38.08 2.67
N LEU A 257 26.88 37.38 3.33
CA LEU A 257 27.74 37.88 4.40
C LEU A 257 29.07 38.43 3.85
N GLU A 258 29.63 39.45 4.50
CA GLU A 258 31.06 39.74 4.37
C GLU A 258 31.90 38.62 5.03
N PRO A 259 33.15 38.38 4.59
CA PRO A 259 34.00 37.32 5.17
C PRO A 259 34.25 37.45 6.68
N ASP A 260 34.29 38.67 7.19
CA ASP A 260 34.44 38.93 8.63
C ASP A 260 33.10 38.73 9.37
N ALA A 261 31.97 39.01 8.73
CA ALA A 261 30.63 38.75 9.27
C ALA A 261 30.35 37.25 9.37
N GLU A 262 30.73 36.46 8.36
CA GLU A 262 30.63 34.99 8.42
C GLU A 262 31.45 34.41 9.58
N ARG A 263 32.67 34.92 9.77
CA ARG A 263 33.56 34.47 10.86
C ARG A 263 33.00 34.83 12.24
N ASP A 264 32.47 36.04 12.41
CA ASP A 264 31.88 36.47 13.67
C ASP A 264 30.58 35.73 13.98
N LEU A 265 29.70 35.55 12.99
CA LEU A 265 28.48 34.76 13.13
C LEU A 265 28.76 33.31 13.49
N ARG A 266 29.74 32.67 12.83
CA ARG A 266 30.15 31.30 13.17
C ARG A 266 30.62 31.20 14.62
N ARG A 267 31.49 32.12 15.06
CA ARG A 267 31.98 32.17 16.44
C ARG A 267 30.85 32.36 17.46
N LEU A 268 29.85 33.19 17.14
CA LEU A 268 28.72 33.42 18.03
C LEU A 268 27.75 32.22 18.05
N ALA A 269 27.47 31.61 16.91
CA ALA A 269 26.63 30.42 16.81
C ALA A 269 27.23 29.22 17.56
N GLU A 270 28.56 29.04 17.51
CA GLU A 270 29.26 28.01 18.28
C GLU A 270 29.18 28.17 19.81
N GLN A 271 28.79 29.35 20.30
CA GLN A 271 28.62 29.65 21.73
C GLN A 271 27.17 29.45 22.21
N LEU A 272 26.24 29.16 21.31
CA LEU A 272 24.87 28.82 21.67
C LEU A 272 24.83 27.46 22.39
N PRO A 273 23.91 27.27 23.35
CA PRO A 273 23.65 25.95 23.90
C PRO A 273 23.10 25.01 22.80
N ASP A 274 23.41 23.72 22.95
CA ASP A 274 22.76 22.65 22.18
C ASP A 274 21.27 22.56 22.52
#